data_AF-A0A1V6NCK8-F1
#
_entry.id   AF-A0A1V6NCK8-F1
#
_cell.length_a   1.000
_cell.length_b   1.000
_cell.length_c   1.000
_cell.angle_alpha   90.00
_cell.angle_beta   90.00
_cell.angle_gamma   90.00
#
_symmetry.space_group_name_H-M   'P 1'
#
loop_
_entity.id
_entity.type
_entity.pdbx_description
1 polymer ?
#
loop_
_entity_poly.entity_id
_entity_poly.type
_entity_poly.pdbx_seq_one_letter_code
_entity_poly.pdbx_strand_id
1 'polypeptide(L)'
;MSDPITLQPAEKHTQAPIPPPPPNPLEYPKYLYFAYGSNLSPSQMKTRCRINPTHSSTPLAIATLPHWRWLICQAGYANVLPPPGLRVANQDSEIAHKIPISGSEDTVYGVLYQMDVGDERILDRYEGVDTSAIDAGAEDGVPVSIRPKVQGAGSYNKWFVEAEVVKWLDGAEKFRAGLDEGKVSVLVYVDENCVELSGPKFEYIARMNRAIRESVDLGVPVEWVEEVMRKFIPKE
;
A
#
# COMPACT_ATOMS: atom_id res chain seq x y z
N MET A 1 -47.33 -56.94 -37.28
CA MET A 1 -46.86 -56.90 -35.88
C MET A 1 -45.50 -56.25 -35.95
N SER A 2 -45.44 -54.97 -35.60
CA SER A 2 -44.36 -54.06 -35.99
C SER A 2 -43.62 -53.62 -34.73
N ASP A 3 -42.29 -53.66 -34.80
CA ASP A 3 -41.36 -53.45 -33.69
C ASP A 3 -41.49 -52.08 -32.99
N PRO A 4 -41.20 -52.00 -31.68
CA PRO A 4 -41.19 -50.72 -30.97
C PRO A 4 -39.91 -49.93 -31.26
N ILE A 5 -40.09 -48.69 -31.70
CA ILE A 5 -39.03 -47.70 -31.92
C ILE A 5 -38.44 -47.28 -30.57
N THR A 6 -37.14 -47.50 -30.40
CA THR A 6 -36.37 -47.01 -29.26
C THR A 6 -36.01 -45.54 -29.50
N LEU A 7 -36.61 -44.62 -28.75
CA LEU A 7 -36.24 -43.20 -28.73
C LEU A 7 -34.97 -43.02 -27.87
N GLN A 8 -33.88 -42.56 -28.49
CA GLN A 8 -32.70 -42.08 -27.77
C GLN A 8 -32.99 -40.71 -27.13
N PRO A 9 -32.45 -40.40 -25.94
CA PRO A 9 -32.59 -39.07 -25.34
C PRO A 9 -31.73 -38.06 -26.09
N ALA A 10 -32.33 -36.94 -26.49
CA ALA A 10 -31.61 -35.80 -27.06
C ALA A 10 -30.70 -35.15 -26.01
N GLU A 11 -29.40 -35.13 -26.26
CA GLU A 11 -28.43 -34.36 -25.49
C GLU A 11 -28.73 -32.86 -25.64
N LYS A 12 -29.32 -32.25 -24.60
CA LYS A 12 -29.37 -30.80 -24.47
C LYS A 12 -27.97 -30.29 -24.16
N HIS A 13 -27.23 -29.92 -25.20
CA HIS A 13 -26.11 -28.99 -25.09
C HIS A 13 -26.62 -27.68 -24.48
N THR A 14 -26.53 -27.58 -23.15
CA THR A 14 -26.80 -26.34 -22.43
C THR A 14 -25.46 -25.63 -22.34
N GLN A 15 -25.22 -24.72 -23.28
CA GLN A 15 -24.11 -23.79 -23.19
C GLN A 15 -24.25 -23.03 -21.86
N ALA A 16 -23.22 -23.09 -21.02
CA ALA A 16 -23.24 -22.40 -19.73
C ALA A 16 -23.53 -20.91 -19.97
N PRO A 17 -24.39 -20.27 -19.15
CA PRO A 17 -24.66 -18.84 -19.28
C PRO A 17 -23.34 -18.07 -19.28
N ILE A 18 -23.14 -17.21 -20.29
CA ILE A 18 -22.03 -16.26 -20.30
C ILE A 18 -22.15 -15.44 -19.00
N PRO A 19 -21.13 -15.41 -18.13
CA PRO A 19 -21.20 -14.62 -16.91
C PRO A 19 -21.46 -13.16 -17.28
N PRO A 20 -22.29 -12.44 -16.51
CA PRO A 20 -22.51 -11.03 -16.76
C PRO A 20 -21.15 -10.30 -16.74
N PRO A 21 -20.95 -9.29 -17.62
CA PRO A 21 -19.74 -8.47 -17.56
C PRO A 21 -19.59 -7.90 -16.14
N PRO A 22 -18.35 -7.82 -15.60
CA PRO A 22 -18.13 -7.30 -14.27
C PRO A 22 -18.75 -5.89 -14.15
N PRO A 23 -19.44 -5.58 -13.05
CA PRO A 23 -20.03 -4.27 -12.87
C PRO A 23 -18.91 -3.25 -12.56
N ASN A 24 -18.97 -2.11 -13.25
CA ASN A 24 -18.05 -0.96 -13.32
C ASN A 24 -16.90 -1.08 -14.35
N PRO A 25 -16.67 -0.03 -15.17
CA PRO A 25 -15.38 0.11 -15.84
C PRO A 25 -14.29 0.23 -14.78
N LEU A 26 -13.16 -0.44 -15.02
CA LEU A 26 -11.98 -0.32 -14.16
C LEU A 26 -11.58 1.17 -14.11
N GLU A 27 -11.49 1.71 -12.91
CA GLU A 27 -11.13 3.10 -12.67
C GLU A 27 -9.80 3.13 -11.91
N TYR A 28 -8.84 3.85 -12.47
CA TYR A 28 -7.52 3.99 -11.90
C TYR A 28 -7.31 5.44 -11.47
N PRO A 29 -6.90 5.69 -10.22
CA PRO A 29 -6.49 7.00 -9.80
C PRO A 29 -5.24 7.44 -10.57
N LYS A 30 -4.99 8.75 -10.59
CA LYS A 30 -3.78 9.34 -11.19
C LYS A 30 -2.52 9.15 -10.33
N TYR A 31 -2.66 8.53 -9.16
CA TYR A 31 -1.59 8.25 -8.21
C TYR A 31 -1.36 6.74 -8.08
N LEU A 32 -0.18 6.36 -7.59
CA LEU A 32 0.16 4.97 -7.25
C LEU A 32 0.03 4.74 -5.75
N TYR A 33 -0.11 3.50 -5.29
CA TYR A 33 -0.03 3.17 -3.87
C TYR A 33 1.42 2.86 -3.48
N PHE A 34 1.93 3.57 -2.47
CA PHE A 34 3.25 3.35 -1.87
C PHE A 34 3.13 2.48 -0.61
N ALA A 35 3.62 1.24 -0.69
CA ALA A 35 3.65 0.32 0.44
C ALA A 35 5.02 0.34 1.15
N TYR A 36 5.01 0.49 2.47
CA TYR A 36 6.23 0.48 3.33
C TYR A 36 6.15 -0.50 4.51
N GLY A 37 4.98 -1.10 4.75
CA GLY A 37 4.73 -2.08 5.80
C GLY A 37 4.52 -3.48 5.21
N SER A 38 3.66 -4.28 5.82
CA SER A 38 3.41 -5.65 5.33
C SER A 38 2.91 -5.74 3.87
N ASN A 39 2.34 -4.67 3.30
CA ASN A 39 1.95 -4.60 1.88
C ASN A 39 3.14 -4.46 0.91
N LEU A 40 4.37 -4.35 1.41
CA LEU A 40 5.58 -4.56 0.61
C LEU A 40 5.58 -5.93 -0.09
N SER A 41 4.87 -6.92 0.48
CA SER A 41 4.66 -8.25 -0.08
C SER A 41 3.60 -8.27 -1.20
N PRO A 42 3.96 -8.55 -2.47
CA PRO A 42 2.98 -8.81 -3.52
C PRO A 42 2.05 -9.98 -3.17
N SER A 43 2.57 -11.00 -2.47
CA SER A 43 1.74 -12.11 -1.99
C SER A 43 0.64 -11.63 -1.06
N GLN A 44 0.94 -10.72 -0.12
CA GLN A 44 -0.07 -10.15 0.75
C GLN A 44 -1.07 -9.29 -0.04
N MET A 45 -0.57 -8.44 -0.95
CA MET A 45 -1.42 -7.62 -1.81
C MET A 45 -2.42 -8.47 -2.59
N LYS A 46 -1.99 -9.61 -3.14
CA LYS A 46 -2.85 -10.54 -3.88
C LYS A 46 -3.98 -11.14 -3.04
N THR A 47 -3.81 -11.25 -1.72
CA THR A 47 -4.88 -11.71 -0.82
C THR A 47 -5.90 -10.61 -0.47
N ARG A 48 -5.46 -9.34 -0.50
CA ARG A 48 -6.26 -8.18 -0.11
C ARG A 48 -7.03 -7.62 -1.30
N CYS A 49 -6.35 -7.40 -2.43
CA CYS A 49 -6.94 -6.92 -3.67
C CYS A 49 -7.74 -8.03 -4.33
N ARG A 50 -9.06 -7.88 -4.44
CA ARG A 50 -9.98 -8.90 -4.95
C ARG A 50 -10.82 -8.42 -6.13
N ILE A 51 -10.81 -7.12 -6.42
CA ILE A 51 -11.53 -6.54 -7.57
C ILE A 51 -10.71 -6.73 -8.84
N ASN A 52 -9.44 -6.32 -8.82
CA ASN A 52 -8.51 -6.50 -9.94
C ASN A 52 -7.12 -6.98 -9.45
N PRO A 53 -7.03 -8.20 -8.86
CA PRO A 53 -5.79 -8.69 -8.26
C PRO A 53 -4.61 -8.71 -9.23
N THR A 54 -4.82 -9.08 -10.49
CA THR A 54 -3.75 -9.13 -11.51
C THR A 54 -3.11 -7.79 -11.80
N HIS A 55 -3.80 -6.70 -11.44
CA HIS A 55 -3.32 -5.35 -11.62
C HIS A 55 -2.86 -4.76 -10.28
N SER A 56 -3.76 -4.74 -9.29
CA SER A 56 -3.55 -4.12 -7.99
C SER A 56 -2.52 -4.83 -7.11
N SER A 57 -2.20 -6.12 -7.37
CA SER A 57 -1.13 -6.82 -6.65
C SER A 57 0.17 -6.97 -7.45
N THR A 58 0.26 -6.36 -8.62
CA THR A 58 1.48 -6.43 -9.45
C THR A 58 2.38 -5.24 -9.11
N PRO A 59 3.58 -5.46 -8.55
CA PRO A 59 4.47 -4.38 -8.20
C PRO A 59 4.99 -3.71 -9.47
N LEU A 60 5.03 -2.37 -9.47
CA LEU A 60 5.43 -1.56 -10.63
C LEU A 60 6.84 -1.00 -10.50
N ALA A 61 7.24 -0.62 -9.28
CA ALA A 61 8.53 0.03 -9.05
C ALA A 61 8.97 -0.10 -7.59
N ILE A 62 10.27 0.06 -7.37
CA ILE A 62 10.85 0.43 -6.09
C ILE A 62 10.99 1.96 -6.07
N ALA A 63 10.53 2.57 -4.99
CA ALA A 63 10.56 4.02 -4.81
C ALA A 63 10.92 4.39 -3.37
N THR A 64 11.21 5.66 -3.16
CA THR A 64 11.60 6.22 -1.87
C THR A 64 10.77 7.44 -1.49
N LEU A 65 10.66 7.67 -0.17
CA LEU A 65 10.15 8.90 0.43
C LEU A 65 11.29 9.60 1.18
N PRO A 66 11.95 10.61 0.56
CA PRO A 66 13.10 11.30 1.16
C PRO A 66 12.75 12.03 2.45
N HIS A 67 13.61 11.90 3.48
CA HIS A 67 13.46 12.52 4.80
C HIS A 67 12.25 12.05 5.63
N TRP A 68 11.56 10.99 5.19
CA TRP A 68 10.58 10.29 6.02
C TRP A 68 11.29 9.37 7.01
N ARG A 69 10.59 8.98 8.08
CA ARG A 69 11.13 8.05 9.08
C ARG A 69 10.24 6.82 9.17
N TRP A 70 10.79 5.63 8.99
CA TRP A 70 10.08 4.37 9.21
C TRP A 70 10.18 3.95 10.68
N LEU A 71 9.09 3.41 11.23
CA LEU A 71 9.05 2.89 12.58
C LEU A 71 8.07 1.73 12.72
N ILE A 72 8.23 0.97 13.81
CA ILE A 72 7.10 0.27 14.43
C ILE A 72 6.54 1.17 15.52
N CYS A 73 5.29 1.58 15.36
CA CYS A 73 4.64 2.47 16.31
C CYS A 73 4.05 1.72 17.51
N GLN A 74 3.55 2.42 18.52
CA GLN A 74 2.96 1.84 19.74
C GLN A 74 1.73 0.95 19.49
N ALA A 75 1.08 1.04 18.33
CA ALA A 75 0.05 0.10 17.91
C ALA A 75 0.61 -1.29 17.54
N GLY A 76 1.93 -1.42 17.42
CA GLY A 76 2.66 -2.64 17.08
C GLY A 76 2.72 -2.94 15.58
N TYR A 77 2.50 -1.94 14.73
CA TYR A 77 2.52 -2.02 13.28
C TYR A 77 3.49 -1.00 12.68
N ALA A 78 3.82 -1.20 11.39
CA ALA A 78 4.68 -0.25 10.68
C ALA A 78 3.95 1.07 10.45
N ASN A 79 4.64 2.18 10.67
CA ASN A 79 4.19 3.51 10.33
C ASN A 79 5.34 4.29 9.67
N VAL A 80 5.02 5.44 9.11
CA VAL A 80 6.00 6.43 8.66
C VAL A 80 5.70 7.79 9.26
N LEU A 81 6.74 8.50 9.66
CA LEU A 81 6.67 9.88 10.12
C LEU A 81 7.12 10.81 8.99
N PRO A 82 6.32 11.82 8.61
CA PRO A 82 6.70 12.79 7.60
C PRO A 82 7.86 13.71 8.07
N PRO A 83 8.56 14.35 7.13
CA PRO A 83 9.57 15.36 7.45
C PRO A 83 8.92 16.55 8.21
N PRO A 84 9.69 17.33 8.99
CA PRO A 84 9.15 18.38 9.85
C PRO A 84 8.16 19.35 9.19
N GLY A 85 8.40 19.75 7.94
CA GLY A 85 7.52 20.67 7.19
C GLY A 85 6.18 20.06 6.73
N LEU A 86 5.96 18.77 6.95
CA LEU A 86 4.73 18.04 6.60
C LEU A 86 4.12 17.34 7.81
N ARG A 87 4.46 17.74 9.04
CA ARG A 87 3.87 17.15 10.26
C ARG A 87 2.62 17.89 10.67
N VAL A 88 1.59 17.15 11.05
CA VAL A 88 0.46 17.69 11.83
C VAL A 88 0.82 17.77 13.31
N ALA A 89 0.04 18.49 14.11
CA ALA A 89 0.34 18.77 15.52
C ALA A 89 0.70 17.52 16.35
N ASN A 90 -0.01 16.41 16.16
CA ASN A 90 0.22 15.16 16.91
C ASN A 90 1.56 14.48 16.56
N GLN A 91 2.14 14.82 15.41
CA GLN A 91 3.39 14.25 14.91
C GLN A 91 4.61 15.10 15.27
N ASP A 92 4.42 16.32 15.76
CA ASP A 92 5.51 17.21 16.16
C ASP A 92 5.69 17.24 17.68
N SER A 93 6.27 16.16 18.21
CA SER A 93 6.53 15.99 19.63
C SER A 93 7.95 15.51 19.90
N GLU A 94 8.45 15.75 21.12
CA GLU A 94 9.73 15.23 21.60
C GLU A 94 9.84 13.71 21.50
N ILE A 95 8.71 12.99 21.52
CA ILE A 95 8.67 11.54 21.32
C ILE A 95 8.91 11.21 19.85
N ALA A 96 8.21 11.89 18.93
CA ALA A 96 8.38 11.70 17.49
C ALA A 96 9.79 12.07 17.02
N HIS A 97 10.42 13.08 17.65
CA HIS A 97 11.79 13.51 17.34
C HIS A 97 12.85 12.46 17.67
N LYS A 98 12.53 11.45 18.50
CA LYS A 98 13.42 10.32 18.80
C LYS A 98 13.38 9.21 17.75
N ILE A 99 12.44 9.27 16.80
CA ILE A 99 12.37 8.29 15.71
C ILE A 99 13.63 8.45 14.82
N PRO A 100 14.45 7.40 14.66
CA PRO A 100 15.73 7.51 13.99
C PRO A 100 15.57 7.77 12.49
N ILE A 101 16.60 8.38 11.89
CA ILE A 101 16.72 8.48 10.43
C ILE A 101 16.63 7.11 9.78
N SER A 102 16.03 7.06 8.59
CA SER A 102 15.80 5.80 7.88
C SER A 102 16.99 5.46 6.98
N GLY A 103 17.97 4.83 7.61
CA GLY A 103 19.20 4.40 6.96
C GLY A 103 20.15 5.56 6.67
N SER A 104 21.29 5.23 6.08
CA SER A 104 22.32 6.21 5.69
C SER A 104 21.85 7.23 4.65
N GLU A 105 20.89 6.87 3.81
CA GLU A 105 20.30 7.74 2.77
C GLU A 105 19.16 8.64 3.27
N ASP A 106 18.83 8.55 4.55
CA ASP A 106 17.75 9.33 5.18
C ASP A 106 16.39 9.22 4.47
N THR A 107 15.98 8.00 4.11
CA THR A 107 14.81 7.78 3.25
C THR A 107 14.05 6.51 3.59
N VAL A 108 12.75 6.47 3.28
CA VAL A 108 11.95 5.24 3.41
C VAL A 108 11.78 4.58 2.05
N TYR A 109 12.22 3.32 1.92
CA TYR A 109 11.97 2.53 0.72
C TYR A 109 10.57 1.91 0.74
N GLY A 110 9.98 1.79 -0.45
CA GLY A 110 8.68 1.18 -0.65
C GLY A 110 8.51 0.54 -2.02
N VAL A 111 7.42 -0.22 -2.15
CA VAL A 111 6.98 -0.83 -3.41
C VAL A 111 5.75 -0.09 -3.91
N LEU A 112 5.77 0.29 -5.19
CA LEU A 112 4.65 0.96 -5.85
C LEU A 112 3.71 -0.03 -6.52
N TYR A 113 2.41 0.22 -6.41
CA TYR A 113 1.36 -0.54 -7.08
C TYR A 113 0.35 0.43 -7.73
N GLN A 114 -0.22 0.09 -8.90
CA GLN A 114 -1.39 0.82 -9.40
C GLN A 114 -2.65 0.20 -8.80
N MET A 115 -3.48 0.98 -8.12
CA MET A 115 -4.72 0.49 -7.51
C MET A 115 -5.90 0.66 -8.44
N ASP A 116 -6.77 -0.35 -8.52
CA ASP A 116 -8.17 -0.13 -8.87
C ASP A 116 -8.89 0.56 -7.69
N VAL A 117 -9.79 1.51 -7.96
CA VAL A 117 -10.53 2.24 -6.91
C VAL A 117 -11.32 1.29 -5.99
N GLY A 118 -11.80 0.16 -6.50
CA GLY A 118 -12.46 -0.87 -5.71
C GLY A 118 -11.51 -1.60 -4.76
N ASP A 119 -10.28 -1.90 -5.20
CA ASP A 119 -9.25 -2.51 -4.37
C ASP A 119 -8.72 -1.54 -3.32
N GLU A 120 -8.58 -0.25 -3.66
CA GLU A 120 -8.25 0.81 -2.70
C GLU A 120 -9.29 0.87 -1.57
N ARG A 121 -10.60 0.77 -1.87
CA ARG A 121 -11.65 0.68 -0.84
C ARG A 121 -11.55 -0.57 0.03
N ILE A 122 -10.95 -1.65 -0.47
CA ILE A 122 -10.65 -2.83 0.35
C ILE A 122 -9.47 -2.51 1.27
N LEU A 123 -8.41 -1.89 0.76
CA LEU A 123 -7.26 -1.47 1.56
C LEU A 123 -7.66 -0.47 2.64
N ASP A 124 -8.52 0.51 2.35
CA ASP A 124 -9.04 1.47 3.32
C ASP A 124 -9.65 0.76 4.55
N ARG A 125 -10.28 -0.41 4.37
CA ARG A 125 -10.77 -1.23 5.50
C ARG A 125 -9.66 -1.94 6.27
N TYR A 126 -8.63 -2.43 5.57
CA TYR A 126 -7.48 -3.08 6.20
C TYR A 126 -6.62 -2.09 6.99
N GLU A 127 -6.49 -0.86 6.48
CA GLU A 127 -5.74 0.22 7.12
C GLU A 127 -6.61 1.02 8.12
N GLY A 128 -7.89 0.66 8.26
CA GLY A 128 -8.80 1.25 9.25
C GLY A 128 -9.05 2.74 9.02
N VAL A 129 -9.18 3.17 7.76
CA VAL A 129 -9.45 4.56 7.40
C VAL A 129 -10.85 4.96 7.86
N ASP A 130 -10.95 6.09 8.57
CA ASP A 130 -12.24 6.69 8.90
C ASP A 130 -12.79 7.44 7.68
N THR A 131 -13.66 6.78 6.92
CA THR A 131 -14.29 7.38 5.74
C THR A 131 -15.24 8.54 6.08
N SER A 132 -15.61 8.70 7.35
CA SER A 132 -16.48 9.78 7.82
C SER A 132 -15.71 10.97 8.41
N ALA A 133 -14.37 10.89 8.45
CA ALA A 133 -13.56 11.97 8.96
C ALA A 133 -13.79 13.27 8.19
N ILE A 134 -13.74 14.38 8.93
CA ILE A 134 -13.89 15.72 8.38
C ILE A 134 -12.71 16.08 7.47
N ASP A 135 -12.93 17.06 6.60
CA ASP A 135 -11.89 17.56 5.71
C ASP A 135 -10.82 18.31 6.52
N ALA A 136 -9.58 18.25 6.06
CA ALA A 136 -8.46 18.94 6.70
C ALA A 136 -8.56 20.46 6.50
N GLY A 137 -8.18 21.21 7.52
CA GLY A 137 -8.11 22.67 7.49
C GLY A 137 -6.75 23.18 6.99
N ALA A 138 -6.70 24.43 6.53
CA ALA A 138 -5.42 25.07 6.17
C ALA A 138 -4.54 25.32 7.42
N GLU A 139 -5.16 25.42 8.59
CA GLU A 139 -4.55 25.56 9.90
C GLU A 139 -3.81 24.31 10.39
N ASP A 140 -4.03 23.15 9.77
CA ASP A 140 -3.40 21.88 10.16
C ASP A 140 -1.90 21.81 9.78
N GLY A 141 -1.36 22.84 9.11
CA GLY A 141 0.05 22.95 8.73
C GLY A 141 0.45 22.11 7.51
N VAL A 142 -0.47 21.29 6.98
CA VAL A 142 -0.25 20.43 5.80
C VAL A 142 -1.26 20.81 4.72
N PRO A 143 -0.83 21.02 3.45
CA PRO A 143 -1.74 21.33 2.35
C PRO A 143 -2.83 20.26 2.16
N VAL A 144 -4.06 20.70 1.91
CA VAL A 144 -5.23 19.82 1.67
C VAL A 144 -5.03 18.89 0.46
N SER A 145 -4.21 19.29 -0.51
CA SER A 145 -3.83 18.42 -1.64
C SER A 145 -2.99 17.22 -1.21
N ILE A 146 -2.23 17.34 -0.12
CA ILE A 146 -1.42 16.27 0.47
C ILE A 146 -2.24 15.47 1.47
N ARG A 147 -2.98 16.16 2.33
CA ARG A 147 -3.79 15.55 3.40
C ARG A 147 -5.21 16.08 3.28
N PRO A 148 -6.10 15.43 2.51
CA PRO A 148 -7.44 15.97 2.25
C PRO A 148 -8.39 15.89 3.46
N LYS A 149 -8.20 14.91 4.34
CA LYS A 149 -9.02 14.66 5.54
C LYS A 149 -8.15 14.56 6.76
N VAL A 150 -8.74 14.75 7.94
CA VAL A 150 -8.10 14.36 9.20
C VAL A 150 -8.17 12.85 9.42
N GLN A 151 -7.33 12.27 10.28
CA GLN A 151 -7.40 10.83 10.57
C GLN A 151 -8.74 10.38 11.18
N GLY A 152 -9.39 11.25 11.97
CA GLY A 152 -10.65 10.91 12.64
C GLY A 152 -10.47 9.79 13.66
N ALA A 153 -11.45 8.87 13.73
CA ALA A 153 -11.42 7.72 14.64
C ALA A 153 -10.71 6.48 14.06
N GLY A 154 -10.08 6.62 12.90
CA GLY A 154 -9.41 5.54 12.18
C GLY A 154 -7.99 5.24 12.68
N SER A 155 -7.43 4.14 12.19
CA SER A 155 -6.04 3.74 12.49
C SER A 155 -5.03 4.47 11.60
N TYR A 156 -5.26 4.54 10.30
CA TYR A 156 -4.44 5.29 9.37
C TYR A 156 -5.27 6.31 8.59
N ASN A 157 -4.63 7.41 8.19
CA ASN A 157 -5.16 8.39 7.25
C ASN A 157 -4.51 8.27 5.87
N LYS A 158 -5.16 8.82 4.85
CA LYS A 158 -4.69 8.83 3.46
C LYS A 158 -3.95 10.12 3.15
N TRP A 159 -2.70 9.98 2.75
CA TRP A 159 -1.82 11.08 2.35
C TRP A 159 -1.40 10.90 0.89
N PHE A 160 -1.33 11.98 0.15
CA PHE A 160 -0.97 12.03 -1.27
C PHE A 160 0.31 12.85 -1.43
N VAL A 161 1.43 12.18 -1.63
CA VAL A 161 2.77 12.78 -1.58
C VAL A 161 3.55 12.45 -2.84
N GLU A 162 4.69 13.10 -3.04
CA GLU A 162 5.61 12.74 -4.11
C GLU A 162 6.61 11.68 -3.61
N ALA A 163 6.79 10.61 -4.39
CA ALA A 163 7.82 9.60 -4.19
C ALA A 163 8.83 9.64 -5.34
N GLU A 164 10.08 9.29 -5.04
CA GLU A 164 11.16 9.21 -6.01
C GLU A 164 11.35 7.76 -6.46
N VAL A 165 11.20 7.49 -7.75
CA VAL A 165 11.34 6.14 -8.31
C VAL A 165 12.81 5.80 -8.46
N VAL A 166 13.23 4.76 -7.75
CA VAL A 166 14.59 4.20 -7.82
C VAL A 166 14.70 3.27 -9.04
N LYS A 167 13.70 2.42 -9.24
CA LYS A 167 13.71 1.41 -10.30
C LYS A 167 12.30 1.02 -10.70
N TRP A 168 12.03 1.04 -12.01
CA TRP A 168 10.86 0.39 -12.61
C TRP A 168 11.09 -1.11 -12.76
N LEU A 169 10.05 -1.90 -12.48
CA LEU A 169 10.04 -3.34 -12.66
C LEU A 169 9.54 -3.71 -14.07
N ASP A 170 9.88 -4.93 -14.52
CA ASP A 170 9.53 -5.41 -15.85
C ASP A 170 8.02 -5.40 -16.08
N GLY A 171 7.55 -4.92 -17.24
CA GLY A 171 6.13 -4.79 -17.55
C GLY A 171 5.48 -3.47 -17.08
N ALA A 172 6.25 -2.58 -16.42
CA ALA A 172 5.80 -1.26 -16.00
C ALA A 172 6.20 -0.13 -16.97
N GLU A 173 6.66 -0.44 -18.18
CA GLU A 173 7.25 0.53 -19.13
C GLU A 173 6.26 1.62 -19.54
N LYS A 174 4.96 1.28 -19.61
CA LYS A 174 3.89 2.23 -19.91
C LYS A 174 3.71 3.31 -18.85
N PHE A 175 4.14 3.06 -17.61
CA PHE A 175 4.05 4.04 -16.52
C PHE A 175 5.22 5.02 -16.53
N ARG A 176 6.34 4.65 -17.15
CA ARG A 176 7.49 5.53 -17.33
C ARG A 176 7.20 6.67 -18.30
N ALA A 177 6.31 6.47 -19.27
CA ALA A 177 6.01 7.45 -20.31
C ALA A 177 5.17 8.61 -19.75
N GLY A 178 5.79 9.77 -19.58
CA GLY A 178 5.12 11.00 -19.15
C GLY A 178 5.34 11.40 -17.69
N LEU A 179 6.28 10.77 -16.99
CA LEU A 179 6.67 11.17 -15.64
C LEU A 179 7.88 12.11 -15.67
N ASP A 180 7.76 13.25 -14.99
CA ASP A 180 8.86 14.21 -14.81
C ASP A 180 9.88 13.64 -13.82
N GLU A 181 11.15 13.63 -14.24
CA GLU A 181 12.34 13.48 -13.39
C GLU A 181 12.37 12.26 -12.43
N GLY A 182 11.56 11.23 -12.67
CA GLY A 182 11.48 10.07 -11.79
C GLY A 182 10.63 10.28 -10.54
N LYS A 183 9.86 11.37 -10.44
CA LYS A 183 8.91 11.60 -9.35
C LYS A 183 7.50 11.18 -9.72
N VAL A 184 6.77 10.63 -8.76
CA VAL A 184 5.38 10.17 -8.93
C VAL A 184 4.52 10.56 -7.75
N SER A 185 3.27 10.97 -8.02
CA SER A 185 2.27 11.13 -6.97
C SER A 185 1.83 9.78 -6.44
N VAL A 186 1.85 9.60 -5.12
CA VAL A 186 1.50 8.37 -4.45
C VAL A 186 0.53 8.57 -3.30
N LEU A 187 -0.39 7.63 -3.12
CA LEU A 187 -1.13 7.38 -1.89
C LEU A 187 -0.20 6.63 -0.91
N VAL A 188 -0.09 7.16 0.31
CA VAL A 188 0.55 6.51 1.45
C VAL A 188 -0.41 6.57 2.65
N TYR A 189 -0.54 5.47 3.38
CA TYR A 189 -1.32 5.42 4.62
C TYR A 189 -0.43 5.84 5.79
N VAL A 190 -0.86 6.79 6.62
CA VAL A 190 -0.05 7.34 7.73
C VAL A 190 -0.89 7.32 9.00
N ASP A 191 -0.37 6.73 10.08
CA ASP A 191 -0.97 6.89 11.41
C ASP A 191 -0.42 8.18 12.05
N GLU A 192 -1.21 9.23 12.01
CA GLU A 192 -0.93 10.57 12.53
C GLU A 192 -0.83 10.62 14.05
N ASN A 193 -1.44 9.62 14.72
CA ASN A 193 -1.55 9.58 16.18
C ASN A 193 -0.51 8.65 16.80
N CYS A 194 0.00 7.65 16.05
CA CYS A 194 0.97 6.69 16.56
C CYS A 194 2.41 7.00 16.12
N VAL A 195 3.06 7.88 16.89
CA VAL A 195 4.44 8.35 16.65
C VAL A 195 5.43 7.96 17.76
N GLU A 196 5.09 6.96 18.57
CA GLU A 196 5.98 6.42 19.60
C GLU A 196 6.59 5.09 19.15
N LEU A 197 7.89 4.93 19.32
CA LEU A 197 8.59 3.68 18.98
C LEU A 197 8.15 2.53 19.89
N SER A 198 7.86 1.38 19.29
CA SER A 198 7.54 0.15 20.03
C SER A 198 7.98 -1.11 19.28
N GLY A 199 7.69 -2.28 19.85
CA GLY A 199 7.92 -3.58 19.25
C GLY A 199 6.75 -4.05 18.39
N PRO A 200 6.98 -4.93 17.39
CA PRO A 200 5.90 -5.45 16.55
C PRO A 200 5.03 -6.42 17.33
N LYS A 201 3.74 -6.48 16.97
CA LYS A 201 2.88 -7.56 17.47
C LYS A 201 3.37 -8.92 16.96
N PHE A 202 3.19 -9.97 17.75
CA PHE A 202 3.66 -11.31 17.41
C PHE A 202 3.10 -11.80 16.06
N GLU A 203 1.81 -11.60 15.82
CA GLU A 203 1.15 -11.96 14.55
C GLU A 203 1.62 -11.13 13.35
N TYR A 204 2.25 -9.98 13.60
CA TYR A 204 2.75 -9.09 12.55
C TYR A 204 4.15 -9.49 12.07
N ILE A 205 4.96 -10.10 12.94
CA ILE A 205 6.35 -10.50 12.64
C ILE A 205 6.43 -11.37 11.38
N ALA A 206 5.56 -12.38 11.26
CA ALA A 206 5.58 -13.28 10.11
C ALA A 206 5.21 -12.58 8.79
N ARG A 207 4.26 -11.65 8.85
CA ARG A 207 3.84 -10.85 7.70
C ARG A 207 4.96 -9.91 7.26
N MET A 208 5.65 -9.28 8.23
CA MET A 208 6.78 -8.41 7.93
C MET A 208 7.99 -9.18 7.41
N ASN A 209 8.29 -10.37 7.93
CA ASN A 209 9.39 -11.18 7.40
C ASN A 209 9.12 -11.62 5.94
N ARG A 210 7.87 -11.94 5.58
CA ARG A 210 7.50 -12.16 4.17
C ARG A 210 7.68 -10.90 3.33
N ALA A 211 7.15 -9.77 3.80
CA ALA A 211 7.31 -8.47 3.15
C ALA A 211 8.77 -8.12 2.87
N ILE A 212 9.64 -8.28 3.87
CA ILE A 212 11.09 -8.04 3.73
C ILE A 212 11.69 -8.93 2.66
N ARG A 213 11.44 -10.25 2.70
CA ARG A 213 12.00 -11.18 1.71
C ARG A 213 11.56 -10.81 0.30
N GLU A 214 10.25 -10.66 0.08
CA GLU A 214 9.71 -10.36 -1.24
C GLU A 214 10.12 -8.97 -1.74
N SER A 215 10.22 -7.95 -0.88
CA SER A 215 10.64 -6.61 -1.31
C SER A 215 12.13 -6.55 -1.67
N VAL A 216 12.97 -7.32 -0.97
CA VAL A 216 14.39 -7.46 -1.32
C VAL A 216 14.53 -8.12 -2.69
N ASP A 217 13.76 -9.17 -2.98
CA ASP A 217 13.75 -9.82 -4.30
C ASP A 217 13.33 -8.85 -5.43
N LEU A 218 12.49 -7.85 -5.11
CA LEU A 218 12.09 -6.79 -6.05
C LEU A 218 13.17 -5.69 -6.21
N GLY A 219 14.08 -5.55 -5.26
CA GLY A 219 15.19 -4.60 -5.30
C GLY A 219 15.22 -3.53 -4.21
N VAL A 220 14.46 -3.69 -3.11
CA VAL A 220 14.71 -2.90 -1.90
C VAL A 220 16.09 -3.27 -1.34
N PRO A 221 16.98 -2.30 -1.03
CA PRO A 221 18.34 -2.61 -0.57
C PRO A 221 18.35 -3.41 0.74
N VAL A 222 19.18 -4.46 0.78
CA VAL A 222 19.35 -5.32 1.97
C VAL A 222 19.94 -4.50 3.11
N GLU A 223 20.87 -3.60 2.80
CA GLU A 223 21.51 -2.70 3.75
C GLU A 223 20.47 -1.81 4.44
N TRP A 224 19.54 -1.23 3.67
CA TRP A 224 18.45 -0.42 4.25
C TRP A 224 17.54 -1.26 5.15
N VAL A 225 17.20 -2.50 4.76
CA VAL A 225 16.40 -3.41 5.59
C VAL A 225 17.11 -3.70 6.93
N GLU A 226 18.40 -4.00 6.90
CA GLU A 226 19.18 -4.29 8.11
C GLU A 226 19.35 -3.04 8.99
N GLU A 227 19.58 -1.87 8.38
CA GLU A 227 19.72 -0.59 9.08
C GLU A 227 18.40 -0.05 9.66
N VAL A 228 17.25 -0.36 9.05
CA VAL A 228 15.96 0.26 9.40
C VAL A 228 15.00 -0.75 10.01
N MET A 229 14.61 -1.77 9.24
CA MET A 229 13.55 -2.70 9.64
C MET A 229 14.01 -3.72 10.69
N ARG A 230 15.25 -4.22 10.58
CA ARG A 230 15.76 -5.28 11.47
C ARG A 230 16.09 -4.82 12.88
N LYS A 231 16.12 -3.51 13.12
CA LYS A 231 16.11 -2.94 14.47
C LYS A 231 14.84 -3.30 15.25
N PHE A 232 13.73 -3.56 14.56
CA PHE A 232 12.42 -3.77 15.16
C PHE A 232 11.82 -5.14 14.85
N ILE A 233 12.06 -5.71 13.66
CA ILE A 233 11.44 -6.97 13.21
C ILE A 233 12.40 -8.16 13.42
N PRO A 234 12.15 -9.03 14.42
CA PRO A 234 12.94 -10.24 14.62
C PRO A 234 12.91 -11.15 13.39
N LYS A 235 14.02 -11.85 13.13
CA LYS A 235 14.06 -12.91 12.12
C LYS A 235 13.27 -14.13 12.63
N GLU A 236 12.58 -14.80 11.71
CA GLU A 236 11.95 -16.12 11.96
C GLU A 236 13.00 -17.23 11.94
#